data_AF-A0A1Q6DX59-F1
#
_entry.id   AF-A0A1Q6DX59-F1
#
_cell.length_a   1.000
_cell.length_b   1.000
_cell.length_c   1.000
_cell.angle_alpha   90.00
_cell.angle_beta   90.00
_cell.angle_gamma   90.00
#
_symmetry.space_group_name_H-M   'P 1'
#
loop_
_entity.id
_entity.type
_entity.pdbx_description
1 polymer ?
#
loop_
_entity_poly.entity_id
_entity_poly.type
_entity_poly.pdbx_seq_one_letter_code
_entity_poly.pdbx_strand_id
1 'polypeptide(L)' 'MLYVRKMKKSLRQNLRGLTKQEYEILKKMSHKSKDLYNETLYEVRQFFFNNGEYLSYYDAYERLKGESENYRVLSSQMA' A
#
# COMPACT_ATOMS: atom_id res chain seq x y z
N MET A 1 -20.57 15.89 -3.58
CA MET A 1 -20.57 15.30 -4.94
C MET A 1 -19.48 15.83 -5.88
N LEU A 2 -19.15 17.13 -5.89
CA LEU A 2 -18.14 17.71 -6.80
C LEU A 2 -16.71 17.14 -6.65
N TYR A 3 -16.25 16.91 -5.41
CA TYR A 3 -14.90 16.38 -5.12
C TYR A 3 -14.65 15.00 -5.74
N VAL A 4 -15.60 14.07 -5.55
CA VAL A 4 -15.54 12.71 -6.12
C VAL A 4 -15.46 12.76 -7.65
N ARG A 5 -16.17 13.69 -8.28
CA ARG A 5 -16.17 13.86 -9.75
C ARG A 5 -14.82 14.34 -10.26
N LYS A 6 -14.17 15.28 -9.56
CA LYS A 6 -12.82 15.78 -9.88
C LYS A 6 -11.76 14.68 -9.72
N MET A 7 -11.83 13.91 -8.64
CA MET A 7 -10.93 12.77 -8.39
C MET A 7 -11.05 11.70 -9.47
N LYS A 8 -12.28 11.29 -9.82
CA LYS A 8 -12.53 10.32 -10.90
C LYS A 8 -11.97 10.80 -12.25
N LYS A 9 -12.08 12.10 -12.55
CA LYS A 9 -11.50 12.69 -13.77
C LYS A 9 -9.98 12.57 -13.79
N SER A 10 -9.31 12.90 -12.69
CA SER A 10 -7.85 12.80 -12.57
C SER A 10 -7.35 11.35 -12.67
N LEU A 11 -8.00 10.42 -11.98
CA LEU A 11 -7.70 8.98 -12.08
C LEU A 11 -7.79 8.49 -13.53
N ARG A 12 -8.87 8.84 -14.24
CA ARG A 12 -9.02 8.45 -15.65
C ARG A 12 -7.92 9.01 -16.54
N GLN A 13 -7.41 10.21 -16.25
CA GLN A 13 -6.30 10.78 -17.02
C GLN A 13 -5.01 10.01 -16.77
N ASN A 14 -4.70 9.64 -15.52
CA ASN A 14 -3.51 8.87 -15.17
C ASN A 14 -3.53 7.44 -15.72
N LEU A 15 -4.70 6.90 -16.02
CA LEU A 15 -4.87 5.55 -16.58
C LEU A 15 -4.91 5.54 -18.12
N ARG A 16 -4.85 6.70 -18.79
CA ARG A 16 -4.88 6.76 -20.26
C ARG A 16 -3.58 6.22 -20.84
N GLY A 17 -3.70 5.50 -21.95
CA GLY A 17 -2.54 4.98 -22.71
C GLY A 17 -1.98 3.66 -22.20
N LEU A 18 -2.46 3.16 -21.04
CA LEU A 18 -2.08 1.83 -20.55
C LEU A 18 -2.67 0.74 -21.45
N THR A 19 -1.84 -0.25 -21.78
CA THR A 19 -2.31 -1.54 -22.28
C THR A 19 -3.13 -2.26 -21.21
N LYS A 20 -3.90 -3.27 -21.64
CA LYS A 20 -4.66 -4.12 -20.72
C LYS A 20 -3.75 -4.77 -19.67
N GLN A 21 -2.55 -5.20 -20.06
CA GLN A 21 -1.60 -5.84 -19.16
C GLN A 21 -1.06 -4.87 -18.11
N GLU A 22 -0.66 -3.66 -18.51
CA GLU A 22 -0.17 -2.65 -17.57
C GLU A 22 -1.25 -2.21 -16.58
N TYR A 23 -2.50 -2.07 -17.05
CA TYR A 23 -3.63 -1.78 -16.17
C TYR A 23 -3.83 -2.87 -15.11
N GLU A 24 -3.77 -4.15 -15.51
CA GLU A 24 -3.92 -5.26 -14.55
C GLU A 24 -2.76 -5.34 -13.55
N ILE A 25 -1.53 -5.03 -13.98
CA ILE A 25 -0.37 -4.90 -13.07
C ILE A 25 -0.61 -3.78 -12.06
N LEU A 26 -0.98 -2.59 -12.52
CA LEU A 26 -1.25 -1.42 -11.66
C LEU A 26 -2.36 -1.71 -10.66
N LYS A 27 -3.43 -2.39 -11.10
CA LYS A 27 -4.54 -2.81 -10.24
C LYS A 27 -4.05 -3.75 -9.14
N LYS A 28 -3.27 -4.78 -9.49
CA LYS A 28 -2.69 -5.73 -8.51
C LYS A 28 -1.76 -5.03 -7.52
N MET A 29 -0.89 -4.14 -7.98
CA MET A 29 -0.02 -3.34 -7.11
C MET A 29 -0.82 -2.44 -6.16
N SER A 30 -1.90 -1.82 -6.65
CA SER A 30 -2.78 -0.99 -5.81
C SER A 30 -3.45 -1.82 -4.70
N HIS A 31 -3.88 -3.04 -5.01
CA HIS A 31 -4.40 -3.97 -4.00
C HIS A 31 -3.34 -4.33 -2.97
N LYS A 32 -2.14 -4.72 -3.40
CA LYS A 32 -1.04 -5.05 -2.47
C LYS A 32 -0.63 -3.87 -1.60
N SER A 33 -0.63 -2.65 -2.14
CA SER A 33 -0.33 -1.45 -1.37
C SER A 33 -1.35 -1.20 -0.26
N LYS A 34 -2.65 -1.39 -0.55
CA LYS A 34 -3.71 -1.35 0.45
C LYS A 34 -3.52 -2.44 1.51
N ASP A 35 -3.16 -3.65 1.11
CA ASP A 35 -3.00 -4.77 2.05
C ASP A 35 -1.79 -4.55 2.96
N LEU A 36 -0.66 -4.08 2.42
CA LEU A 36 0.51 -3.67 3.22
C LEU A 36 0.16 -2.56 4.24
N TYR A 37 -0.61 -1.55 3.82
CA TYR A 37 -1.07 -0.51 4.75
C TYR A 37 -1.88 -1.10 5.92
N ASN A 38 -2.77 -2.05 5.63
CA ASN A 38 -3.56 -2.70 6.67
C ASN A 38 -2.67 -3.53 7.59
N GLU A 39 -1.71 -4.28 7.06
CA GLU A 39 -0.71 -5.03 7.85
C GLU A 39 0.04 -4.10 8.81
N THR A 40 0.58 -2.98 8.31
CA THR A 40 1.24 -1.98 9.17
C THR A 40 0.33 -1.46 10.27
N LEU A 41 -0.93 -1.17 9.94
CA LEU A 41 -1.89 -0.69 10.93
C LEU A 41 -2.23 -1.76 11.99
N TYR A 42 -2.23 -3.04 11.62
CA TYR A 42 -2.40 -4.12 12.58
C TYR A 42 -1.16 -4.28 13.46
N GLU A 43 0.04 -4.30 12.89
CA GLU A 43 1.29 -4.40 13.64
C GLU A 43 1.43 -3.30 14.70
N VAL A 44 1.19 -2.05 14.30
CA VAL A 44 1.24 -0.90 15.22
C VAL A 44 0.22 -1.05 16.37
N ARG A 45 -1.00 -1.49 16.06
CA ARG A 45 -2.04 -1.70 17.09
C ARG A 45 -1.72 -2.85 18.03
N GLN A 46 -1.29 -3.99 17.49
CA GLN A 46 -0.92 -5.15 18.30
C GLN A 46 0.26 -4.81 19.21
N PHE A 47 1.27 -4.13 18.68
CA PHE A 47 2.40 -3.67 19.47
C PHE A 47 1.97 -2.73 20.60
N PHE A 48 1.08 -1.77 20.33
CA PHE A 48 0.55 -0.88 21.36
C PHE A 48 -0.20 -1.63 22.45
N PHE A 49 -1.08 -2.57 22.10
CA PHE A 49 -1.83 -3.34 23.11
C PHE A 49 -0.92 -4.24 23.95
N ASN A 50 0.17 -4.76 23.37
CA ASN A 50 1.07 -5.66 24.08
C ASN A 50 2.11 -4.93 24.95
N ASN A 51 2.57 -3.75 24.53
CA ASN A 51 3.69 -3.05 25.17
C ASN A 51 3.30 -1.72 25.83
N GLY A 52 2.11 -1.19 25.52
CA GLY A 52 1.65 0.12 26.00
C GLY A 52 2.28 1.31 25.28
N GLU A 53 3.09 1.08 24.24
CA GLU A 53 3.86 2.11 23.54
C GLU A 53 3.58 2.09 22.03
N TYR A 54 3.78 3.25 21.39
CA TYR A 54 3.60 3.37 19.95
C TYR A 54 4.78 2.77 19.19
N LEU A 55 4.51 1.90 18.21
CA LEU A 55 5.53 1.38 17.31
C LEU A 55 5.93 2.45 16.29
N SER A 56 7.20 2.87 16.32
CA SER A 56 7.68 3.91 15.41
C SER A 56 7.62 3.47 13.94
N TYR A 57 7.63 4.43 13.02
CA TYR A 57 7.65 4.13 11.58
C TYR A 57 8.83 3.22 11.20
N TYR A 58 10.04 3.53 11.70
CA TYR A 58 11.24 2.77 11.37
C TYR A 58 11.18 1.34 11.92
N ASP A 59 10.67 1.16 13.14
CA ASP A 59 10.53 -0.16 13.74
C ASP A 59 9.47 -1.02 13.03
N ALA A 60 8.34 -0.40 12.66
CA ALA A 60 7.31 -1.07 11.86
C ALA A 60 7.83 -1.45 10.46
N TYR A 61 8.62 -0.57 9.85
CA TYR A 61 9.25 -0.80 8.56
C TYR A 61 10.22 -1.98 8.61
N GLU A 62 11.14 -2.03 9.57
CA GLU A 62 12.14 -3.11 9.68
C GLU A 62 11.48 -4.48 9.88
N ARG A 63 10.43 -4.55 10.71
CA ARG A 63 9.63 -5.78 10.89
C ARG A 63 8.96 -6.24 9.61
N LEU A 64 8.21 -5.34 8.96
CA LEU A 64 7.42 -5.69 7.77
C LEU A 64 8.28 -5.97 6.54
N LYS A 65 9.44 -5.32 6.42
CA LYS A 65 10.37 -5.55 5.30
C LYS A 65 10.82 -7.01 5.21
N GLY A 66 10.99 -7.68 6.34
CA GLY A 66 11.42 -9.08 6.40
C GLY A 66 10.26 -10.09 6.28
N GLU A 67 9.08 -9.76 6.81
CA GLU A 67 7.99 -10.72 7.02
C GLU A 67 6.82 -10.56 6.04
N SER A 68 6.59 -9.35 5.52
CA SER A 68 5.42 -9.07 4.67
C SER A 68 5.65 -9.47 3.22
N GLU A 69 4.85 -10.43 2.75
CA GLU A 69 4.77 -10.77 1.33
C GLU A 69 4.28 -9.59 0.47
N ASN A 70 3.43 -8.74 1.02
CA ASN A 70 2.93 -7.56 0.31
C ASN A 70 4.04 -6.52 0.15
N TYR A 71 4.90 -6.36 1.16
CA TYR A 71 6.10 -5.56 1.04
C TYR A 71 7.05 -6.11 -0.03
N ARG A 72 7.34 -7.42 0.01
CA ARG A 72 8.25 -8.08 -0.94
C ARG A 72 7.82 -7.88 -2.40
N VAL A 73 6.54 -8.08 -2.70
CA VAL A 73 6.00 -7.97 -4.06
C VAL A 73 5.87 -6.51 -4.54
N LEU A 74 5.73 -5.54 -3.64
CA LEU A 74 5.78 -4.12 -4.01
C LEU A 74 7.22 -3.63 -4.20
N SER A 75 8.16 -4.13 -3.39
CA SER A 75 9.57 -3.77 -3.43
C SER A 75 10.33 -4.35 -4.63
N SER A 76 9.76 -5.33 -5.35
CA SER A 76 10.41 -5.97 -6.49
C SER A 76 10.51 -5.10 -7.76
N GLN A 77 10.12 -3.81 -7.69
CA GLN A 77 10.16 -2.87 -8.81
C GLN A 77 10.86 -1.53 -8.47
N MET A 78 11.87 -1.57 -7.60
CA MET A 78 12.92 -0.54 -7.58
C MET A 78 14.21 -1.07 -8.25
N ALA A 79 14.06 -1.57 -9.48
CA ALA A 79 15.09 -1.67 -10.53
C ALA A 79 14.38 -1.86 -11.89
#